data_AF-A0A1B6M6E4-F1
#
_entry.id   AF-A0A1B6M6E4-F1
#
_cell.length_a   1.000
_cell.length_b   1.000
_cell.length_c   1.000
_cell.angle_alpha   90.00
_cell.angle_beta   90.00
_cell.angle_gamma   90.00
#
_symmetry.space_group_name_H-M   'P 1'
#
loop_
_entity.id
_entity.type
_entity.pdbx_description
1 polymer ?
#
loop_
_entity_poly.entity_id
_entity_poly.type
_entity_poly.pdbx_seq_one_letter_code
_entity_poly.pdbx_strand_id
1 'polypeptide(L)'
;MKTFCCCFSLNVGCIVFAFVYLVFQLKDLNDCFEVFKYLGPEENEDDENKRQKEEARTHYTTKAVIAGLLAAVAVVIFGAAFSEKSLILKICSVIVVLSAFIPFLLSALDEHSSEAYFMDVIYLVVCLYGGYLLWSRANEIEEPEMPVIVYVQSHPHSQDYL
;
A
#
# COMPACT_ATOMS: atom_id res chain seq x y z
N MET A 1 18.65 4.42 28.77
CA MET A 1 17.90 5.66 28.43
C MET A 1 17.43 5.50 27.00
N LYS A 2 16.10 5.56 26.75
CA LYS A 2 15.54 5.57 25.40
C LYS A 2 15.79 6.95 24.81
N THR A 3 16.79 7.05 23.94
CA THR A 3 16.96 8.20 23.05
C THR A 3 15.76 8.20 22.10
N PHE A 4 14.78 9.06 22.40
CA PHE A 4 13.75 9.50 21.46
C PHE A 4 14.46 10.22 20.30
N CYS A 5 14.95 9.43 19.34
CA CYS A 5 15.24 9.95 18.00
C CYS A 5 13.92 9.93 17.23
N CYS A 6 13.73 10.88 16.31
CA CYS A 6 12.53 11.22 15.55
C CYS A 6 11.92 10.11 14.66
N CYS A 7 12.02 8.84 15.04
CA CYS A 7 11.48 7.70 14.33
C CYS A 7 10.01 7.51 14.71
N PHE A 8 9.10 7.91 13.82
CA PHE A 8 7.75 7.36 13.81
C PHE A 8 7.86 5.83 13.94
N SER A 9 7.18 5.21 14.91
CA SER A 9 7.18 3.75 15.02
C SER A 9 6.72 3.17 13.69
N LEU A 10 7.49 2.23 13.12
CA LEU A 10 7.19 1.60 11.81
C LEU A 10 5.77 1.06 11.76
N ASN A 11 5.25 0.60 12.91
CA ASN A 11 3.86 0.18 13.07
C ASN A 11 2.87 1.32 12.78
N VAL A 12 3.09 2.50 13.36
CA VAL A 12 2.25 3.68 13.10
C VAL A 12 2.35 4.10 11.62
N GLY A 13 3.55 4.02 11.03
CA GLY A 13 3.76 4.27 9.60
C GLY A 13 2.94 3.33 8.70
N CYS A 14 2.93 2.03 9.01
CA CYS A 14 2.13 1.04 8.28
C CYS A 14 0.62 1.29 8.41
N ILE A 15 0.15 1.67 9.60
CA ILE A 15 -1.26 2.00 9.86
C ILE A 15 -1.69 3.24 9.07
N VAL A 16 -0.88 4.31 9.09
CA VAL A 16 -1.15 5.54 8.33
C VAL A 16 -1.15 5.25 6.84
N PHE A 17 -0.18 4.48 6.35
CA PHE A 17 -0.14 4.07 4.95
C PHE A 17 -1.38 3.26 4.55
N ALA A 18 -1.76 2.25 5.35
CA ALA A 18 -2.94 1.43 5.09
C ALA A 18 -4.22 2.27 5.05
N PHE A 19 -4.35 3.28 5.90
CA PHE A 19 -5.47 4.20 5.89
C PHE A 19 -5.52 5.03 4.61
N VAL A 20 -4.41 5.67 4.25
CA VAL A 20 -4.31 6.49 3.04
C VAL A 20 -4.59 5.63 1.80
N TYR A 21 -3.99 4.44 1.73
CA TYR A 21 -4.20 3.49 0.65
C TYR A 21 -5.67 3.07 0.54
N LEU A 22 -6.32 2.74 1.66
CA LEU A 22 -7.75 2.41 1.69
C LEU A 22 -8.62 3.56 1.17
N VAL A 23 -8.36 4.80 1.61
CA VAL A 23 -9.13 5.97 1.16
C VAL A 23 -9.02 6.16 -0.35
N PHE A 24 -7.82 5.98 -0.93
CA PHE A 24 -7.65 6.04 -2.38
C PHE A 24 -8.43 4.95 -3.11
N GLN A 25 -8.39 3.70 -2.65
CA GLN A 25 -9.14 2.61 -3.28
C GLN A 25 -10.65 2.78 -3.16
N LEU A 26 -11.15 3.32 -2.03
CA LEU A 26 -12.55 3.65 -1.85
C LEU A 26 -13.01 4.81 -2.75
N LYS A 27 -12.14 5.80 -2.96
CA LYS A 27 -12.39 6.86 -3.92
C LYS A 27 -12.49 6.30 -5.34
N ASP A 28 -11.54 5.47 -5.77
CA ASP A 28 -11.57 4.85 -7.09
C ASP A 28 -12.84 4.00 -7.31
N LEU A 29 -13.28 3.28 -6.28
CA LEU A 29 -14.56 2.56 -6.30
C LEU A 29 -15.74 3.52 -6.48
N ASN A 30 -15.80 4.61 -5.71
CA ASN A 30 -16.87 5.60 -5.82
C ASN A 30 -16.92 6.22 -7.23
N ASP A 31 -15.77 6.59 -7.77
CA ASP A 31 -15.66 7.17 -9.12
C ASP A 31 -16.16 6.16 -10.18
N CYS A 32 -15.84 4.87 -10.03
CA CYS A 32 -16.39 3.82 -10.91
C CYS A 32 -17.92 3.72 -10.80
N PHE A 33 -18.46 3.75 -9.58
CA PHE A 33 -19.91 3.72 -9.36
C PHE A 33 -20.62 4.95 -9.92
N GLU A 34 -20.00 6.12 -9.89
CA GLU A 34 -20.53 7.31 -10.54
C GLU A 34 -20.59 7.11 -12.05
N VAL A 35 -19.51 6.64 -12.69
CA VAL A 35 -19.51 6.36 -14.13
C VAL A 35 -20.57 5.32 -14.52
N PHE A 36 -20.78 4.28 -13.71
CA PHE A 36 -21.85 3.30 -13.97
C PHE A 36 -23.25 3.90 -13.99
N LYS A 37 -23.51 4.95 -13.22
CA LYS A 37 -24.81 5.65 -13.27
C LYS A 37 -25.02 6.39 -14.59
N TYR A 38 -23.94 6.87 -15.21
CA TYR A 38 -23.98 7.58 -16.50
C TYR A 38 -24.01 6.63 -17.70
N LEU A 39 -23.65 5.36 -17.54
CA LEU A 39 -23.69 4.33 -18.59
C LEU A 39 -25.10 3.73 -18.80
N GLY A 40 -26.17 4.41 -18.35
CA GLY A 40 -27.55 3.99 -18.55
C GLY A 40 -28.00 4.04 -20.02
N PRO A 41 -29.07 3.31 -20.37
CA PRO A 41 -29.61 3.31 -21.74
C PRO A 41 -30.20 4.68 -22.08
N GLU A 42 -29.81 5.23 -23.23
CA GLU A 42 -30.40 6.46 -23.80
C GLU A 42 -31.33 6.12 -24.98
N GLU A 43 -32.43 6.86 -25.11
CA GLU A 43 -33.30 6.75 -26.30
C GLU A 43 -32.59 7.38 -27.51
N ASN A 44 -32.39 6.57 -28.56
CA ASN A 44 -31.70 6.90 -29.83
C ASN A 44 -30.16 6.87 -29.81
N GLU A 45 -29.56 5.85 -29.17
CA GLU A 45 -28.14 5.57 -29.35
C GLU A 45 -27.82 4.98 -30.73
N ASP A 46 -26.82 5.57 -31.39
CA ASP A 46 -26.15 4.93 -32.52
C ASP A 46 -25.34 3.69 -32.07
N ASP A 47 -24.98 2.83 -33.02
CA ASP A 47 -24.29 1.57 -32.71
C ASP A 47 -22.82 1.77 -32.29
N GLU A 48 -22.21 2.92 -32.59
CA GLU A 48 -20.84 3.25 -32.18
C GLU A 48 -20.80 3.64 -30.70
N ASN A 49 -21.78 4.42 -30.24
CA ASN A 49 -21.98 4.83 -28.86
C ASN A 49 -22.35 3.62 -27.98
N LYS A 50 -23.17 2.68 -28.49
CA LYS A 50 -23.43 1.40 -27.80
C LYS A 50 -22.14 0.60 -27.57
N ARG A 51 -21.30 0.51 -28.60
CA ARG A 51 -20.02 -0.21 -28.50
C ARG A 51 -19.06 0.47 -27.53
N GLN A 52 -18.94 1.80 -27.59
CA GLN A 52 -18.14 2.58 -26.64
C GLN A 52 -18.66 2.43 -25.20
N LYS A 53 -19.99 2.40 -24.99
CA LYS A 53 -20.59 2.13 -23.66
C LYS A 53 -20.30 0.71 -23.17
N GLU A 54 -20.33 -0.31 -24.02
CA GLU A 54 -19.93 -1.68 -23.63
C GLU A 54 -18.44 -1.78 -23.28
N GLU A 55 -17.57 -1.15 -24.08
CA GLU A 55 -16.13 -1.09 -23.82
C GLU A 55 -15.84 -0.34 -22.50
N ALA A 56 -16.46 0.82 -22.29
CA ALA A 56 -16.37 1.57 -21.04
C ALA A 56 -16.91 0.77 -19.86
N ARG A 57 -18.09 0.14 -19.99
CA ARG A 57 -18.67 -0.70 -18.94
C ARG A 57 -17.72 -1.82 -18.52
N THR A 58 -17.10 -2.49 -19.49
CA THR A 58 -16.14 -3.57 -19.22
C THR A 58 -14.88 -3.04 -18.53
N HIS A 59 -14.36 -1.91 -19.00
CA HIS A 59 -13.20 -1.24 -18.41
C HIS A 59 -13.45 -0.83 -16.95
N TYR A 60 -14.52 -0.07 -16.68
CA TYR A 60 -14.86 0.39 -15.34
C TYR A 60 -15.29 -0.75 -14.39
N THR A 61 -15.82 -1.87 -14.92
CA THR A 61 -16.12 -3.07 -14.11
C THR A 61 -14.84 -3.73 -13.64
N THR A 62 -13.89 -3.91 -14.55
CA THR A 62 -12.57 -4.43 -14.21
C THR A 62 -11.87 -3.53 -13.18
N LYS A 63 -11.91 -2.21 -13.39
CA LYS A 63 -11.33 -1.23 -12.47
C LYS A 63 -11.97 -1.29 -11.08
N ALA A 64 -13.30 -1.36 -10.99
CA ALA A 64 -14.02 -1.46 -9.73
C ALA A 64 -13.68 -2.76 -8.97
N VAL A 65 -13.60 -3.90 -9.68
CA VAL A 65 -13.21 -5.19 -9.07
C VAL A 65 -11.79 -5.11 -8.50
N ILE A 66 -10.84 -4.56 -9.26
CA ILE A 66 -9.46 -4.38 -8.81
C ILE A 66 -9.41 -3.46 -7.58
N ALA A 67 -10.05 -2.29 -7.64
CA ALA A 67 -10.09 -1.35 -6.51
C ALA A 67 -10.71 -1.99 -5.25
N GLY A 68 -11.76 -2.81 -5.40
CA GLY A 68 -12.34 -3.59 -4.30
C GLY A 68 -11.37 -4.59 -3.68
N LEU A 69 -10.61 -5.33 -4.50
CA LEU A 69 -9.58 -6.25 -4.02
C LEU A 69 -8.46 -5.50 -3.28
N LEU A 70 -8.01 -4.37 -3.81
CA LEU A 70 -6.96 -3.56 -3.20
C LEU A 70 -7.43 -2.89 -1.89
N ALA A 71 -8.70 -2.49 -1.80
CA ALA A 71 -9.30 -2.02 -0.55
C ALA A 71 -9.30 -3.14 0.51
N ALA A 72 -9.62 -4.38 0.14
CA ALA A 72 -9.53 -5.52 1.05
C ALA A 72 -8.09 -5.77 1.51
N VAL A 73 -7.10 -5.64 0.62
CA VAL A 73 -5.67 -5.73 0.97
C VAL A 73 -5.29 -4.66 2.01
N ALA A 74 -5.80 -3.43 1.89
CA ALA A 74 -5.60 -2.38 2.88
C ALA A 74 -6.11 -2.78 4.28
N VAL A 75 -7.30 -3.42 4.34
CA VAL A 75 -7.86 -3.96 5.59
C VAL A 75 -7.00 -5.09 6.15
N VAL A 76 -6.49 -5.98 5.31
CA VAL A 76 -5.58 -7.06 5.73
C VAL A 76 -4.29 -6.49 6.31
N ILE A 77 -3.75 -5.40 5.76
CA ILE A 77 -2.56 -4.74 6.29
C ILE A 77 -2.81 -4.25 7.73
N PHE A 78 -3.98 -3.66 8.02
CA PHE A 78 -4.33 -3.29 9.40
C PHE A 78 -4.30 -4.51 10.32
N GLY A 79 -5.01 -5.58 9.95
CA GLY A 79 -5.06 -6.80 10.75
C GLY A 79 -3.70 -7.43 10.98
N ALA A 80 -2.86 -7.46 9.95
CA ALA A 80 -1.51 -8.03 9.99
C ALA A 80 -0.53 -7.18 10.83
N ALA A 81 -0.66 -5.85 10.80
CA ALA A 81 0.14 -4.94 11.61
C ALA A 81 -0.16 -5.11 13.11
N PHE A 82 -1.44 -5.24 13.50
CA PHE A 82 -1.83 -5.50 14.89
C PHE A 82 -1.51 -6.92 15.37
N SER A 83 -1.61 -7.90 14.48
CA SER A 83 -1.40 -9.33 14.81
C SER A 83 0.05 -9.80 14.62
N GLU A 84 0.97 -8.86 14.30
CA GLU A 84 2.39 -9.08 14.06
C GLU A 84 2.68 -10.25 13.08
N LYS A 85 1.93 -10.31 11.98
CA LYS A 85 2.08 -11.37 10.96
C LYS A 85 3.05 -10.94 9.86
N SER A 86 4.35 -11.17 10.04
CA SER A 86 5.40 -10.75 9.10
C SER A 86 5.18 -11.25 7.66
N LEU A 87 4.83 -12.53 7.49
CA LEU A 87 4.61 -13.13 6.17
C LEU A 87 3.45 -12.47 5.41
N ILE A 88 2.36 -12.14 6.11
CA ILE A 88 1.22 -11.45 5.51
C ILE A 88 1.62 -10.03 5.08
N LEU A 89 2.37 -9.31 5.93
CA LEU A 89 2.87 -7.97 5.60
C LEU A 89 3.80 -7.98 4.37
N LYS A 90 4.68 -8.98 4.23
CA LYS A 90 5.53 -9.16 3.03
C LYS A 90 4.70 -9.41 1.77
N ILE A 91 3.69 -10.28 1.84
CA ILE A 91 2.79 -10.51 0.70
C ILE A 91 2.04 -9.23 0.32
N CYS A 92 1.46 -8.53 1.30
CA CYS A 92 0.77 -7.27 1.08
C CYS A 92 1.69 -6.20 0.48
N SER A 93 2.95 -6.12 0.93
CA SER A 93 3.96 -5.23 0.33
C SER A 93 4.14 -5.48 -1.16
N VAL A 94 4.25 -6.74 -1.58
CA VAL A 94 4.42 -7.07 -3.00
C VAL A 94 3.17 -6.68 -3.80
N ILE A 95 1.98 -6.98 -3.27
CA ILE A 95 0.71 -6.62 -3.93
C ILE A 95 0.60 -5.11 -4.12
N VAL A 96 0.93 -4.32 -3.09
CA VAL A 96 0.90 -2.85 -3.13
C VAL A 96 1.88 -2.29 -4.15
N VAL A 97 3.10 -2.84 -4.25
CA VAL A 97 4.08 -2.38 -5.25
C VAL A 97 3.59 -2.70 -6.67
N LEU A 98 3.08 -3.92 -6.88
CA LEU A 98 2.59 -4.34 -8.20
C LEU A 98 1.32 -3.59 -8.63
N SER A 99 0.44 -3.23 -7.68
CA SER A 99 -0.81 -2.54 -7.99
C SER A 99 -0.60 -1.14 -8.57
N ALA A 100 0.48 -0.45 -8.21
CA ALA A 100 0.82 0.85 -8.77
C ALA A 100 1.73 0.78 -10.01
N PHE A 101 2.45 -0.33 -10.18
CA PHE A 101 3.34 -0.52 -11.33
C PHE A 101 2.59 -0.74 -12.64
N ILE A 102 1.46 -1.46 -12.61
CA ILE A 102 0.66 -1.74 -13.82
C ILE A 102 0.01 -0.47 -14.40
N PRO A 103 -0.70 0.38 -13.63
CA PRO A 103 -1.24 1.65 -14.12
C PRO A 103 -0.16 2.58 -14.66
N PHE A 104 0.98 2.68 -13.95
CA PHE A 104 2.11 3.47 -14.43
C PHE A 104 2.66 2.97 -15.78
N LEU A 105 2.82 1.66 -15.95
CA LEU A 105 3.27 1.10 -17.23
C LEU A 105 2.31 1.41 -18.38
N LEU A 106 1.00 1.32 -18.14
CA LEU A 106 0.00 1.66 -19.14
C LEU A 106 0.07 3.14 -19.51
N SER A 107 0.12 4.03 -18.52
CA SER A 107 0.21 5.48 -18.74
C SER A 107 1.55 5.94 -19.30
N ALA A 108 2.63 5.17 -19.12
CA ALA A 108 3.93 5.45 -19.73
C ALA A 108 4.02 4.99 -21.19
N LEU A 109 3.15 4.06 -21.60
CA LEU A 109 3.10 3.52 -22.97
C LEU A 109 2.08 4.26 -23.85
N ASP A 110 1.02 4.81 -23.27
CA ASP A 110 0.03 5.63 -23.98
C ASP A 110 0.39 7.12 -23.98
N GLU A 111 0.07 7.84 -25.07
CA GLU A 111 0.11 9.32 -25.15
C GLU A 111 -1.05 9.95 -24.34
N HIS A 112 -1.22 9.57 -23.08
CA HIS A 112 -2.23 10.14 -22.20
C HIS A 112 -1.91 11.60 -21.83
N SER A 113 -2.94 12.33 -21.38
CA SER A 113 -2.80 13.72 -20.91
C SER A 113 -1.77 13.81 -19.77
N SER A 114 -0.94 14.87 -19.79
CA SER A 114 0.15 15.09 -18.83
C SER A 114 -0.25 14.98 -17.35
N GLU A 115 -1.53 15.21 -17.02
CA GLU A 115 -2.04 15.16 -15.64
C GLU A 115 -2.29 13.72 -15.15
N ALA A 116 -2.81 12.84 -15.99
CA ALA A 116 -3.06 11.44 -15.62
C ALA A 116 -1.74 10.71 -15.32
N TYR A 117 -0.74 10.90 -16.20
CA TYR A 117 0.60 10.38 -16.00
C TYR A 117 1.24 10.86 -14.69
N PHE A 118 1.10 12.15 -14.36
CA PHE A 118 1.66 12.71 -13.13
C PHE A 118 1.02 12.09 -11.87
N MET A 119 -0.29 11.87 -11.89
CA MET A 119 -0.99 11.20 -10.79
C MET A 119 -0.54 9.75 -10.62
N ASP A 120 -0.36 9.02 -11.72
CA ASP A 120 0.14 7.64 -11.68
C ASP A 120 1.57 7.54 -11.15
N VAL A 121 2.43 8.51 -11.46
CA VAL A 121 3.78 8.62 -10.87
C VAL A 121 3.70 8.86 -9.36
N ILE A 122 2.82 9.74 -8.89
CA ILE A 122 2.63 9.96 -7.44
C ILE A 122 2.15 8.67 -6.78
N TYR A 123 1.15 7.99 -7.35
CA TYR A 123 0.66 6.71 -6.83
C TYR A 123 1.75 5.66 -6.76
N LEU A 124 2.61 5.57 -7.79
CA LEU A 124 3.75 4.68 -7.81
C LEU A 124 4.72 4.98 -6.67
N VAL A 125 5.11 6.25 -6.48
CA VAL A 125 6.03 6.64 -5.41
C VAL A 125 5.45 6.32 -4.02
N VAL A 126 4.17 6.62 -3.81
CA VAL A 126 3.47 6.34 -2.54
C VAL A 126 3.40 4.85 -2.27
N CYS A 127 3.07 4.02 -3.27
CA CYS A 127 2.97 2.58 -3.10
C CYS A 127 4.34 1.90 -2.95
N LEU A 128 5.39 2.40 -3.62
CA LEU A 128 6.76 1.94 -3.41
C LEU A 128 7.23 2.23 -1.98
N TYR A 129 7.00 3.46 -1.50
CA TYR A 129 7.33 3.84 -0.14
C TYR A 129 6.54 3.02 0.89
N GLY A 130 5.23 2.86 0.67
CA GLY A 130 4.36 2.03 1.51
C GLY A 130 4.78 0.57 1.54
N GLY A 131 5.11 -0.01 0.39
CA GLY A 131 5.65 -1.37 0.29
C GLY A 131 6.94 -1.51 1.11
N TYR A 132 7.87 -0.58 0.97
CA TYR A 132 9.11 -0.58 1.76
C TYR A 132 8.82 -0.51 3.27
N LEU A 133 7.90 0.35 3.72
CA LEU A 133 7.50 0.42 5.13
C LEU A 133 6.95 -0.91 5.65
N LEU A 134 6.06 -1.56 4.88
CA LEU A 134 5.47 -2.86 5.24
C LEU A 134 6.55 -3.95 5.32
N TRP A 135 7.49 -3.94 4.38
CA TRP A 135 8.61 -4.88 4.35
C TRP A 135 9.55 -4.66 5.55
N SER A 136 9.90 -3.40 5.84
CA SER A 136 10.72 -3.05 7.01
C SER A 136 10.06 -3.47 8.31
N ARG A 137 8.75 -3.24 8.47
CA ARG A 137 8.00 -3.70 9.65
C ARG A 137 7.96 -5.22 9.74
N ALA A 138 7.83 -5.93 8.63
CA ALA A 138 7.86 -7.39 8.62
C ALA A 138 9.21 -7.95 9.08
N ASN A 139 10.32 -7.33 8.67
CA ASN A 139 11.66 -7.73 9.11
C ASN A 139 11.89 -7.43 10.59
N GLU A 140 11.42 -6.30 11.11
CA GLU A 140 11.49 -5.95 12.53
C GLU A 140 10.76 -6.99 13.43
N ILE A 141 9.66 -7.58 12.93
CA ILE A 141 8.95 -8.66 13.64
C ILE A 141 9.77 -9.96 13.67
N GLU A 142 10.51 -10.26 12.60
CA GLU A 142 11.28 -11.50 12.48
C GLU A 142 12.60 -11.45 13.27
N GLU A 143 13.24 -10.28 13.34
CA GLU A 143 14.46 -10.03 14.11
C GLU A 143 14.17 -9.02 15.22
N PRO A 144 13.54 -9.44 16.34
CA PRO A 144 13.36 -8.56 17.48
C PRO A 144 14.74 -8.10 17.98
N GLU A 145 14.94 -6.79 18.15
CA GLU A 145 16.19 -6.22 18.65
C GLU A 145 16.69 -6.99 19.87
N MET A 146 17.87 -7.62 19.75
CA MET A 146 18.47 -8.34 20.86
C MET A 146 18.67 -7.36 22.02
N PRO A 147 18.26 -7.70 23.27
CA PRO A 147 18.57 -6.85 24.40
C PRO A 147 20.09 -6.72 24.47
N VAL A 148 20.58 -5.48 24.55
CA VAL A 148 22.00 -5.19 24.78
C VAL A 148 22.36 -5.82 26.13
N ILE A 149 22.94 -7.03 26.11
CA ILE A 149 23.53 -7.65 27.29
C ILE A 149 24.79 -6.83 27.57
N VAL A 150 24.63 -5.78 28.37
CA VAL A 150 25.76 -5.09 28.97
C VAL A 150 26.38 -6.10 29.91
N TYR A 151 27.49 -6.71 29.49
CA TYR A 151 28.35 -7.45 30.40
C TYR A 151 28.78 -6.46 31.49
N VAL A 152 28.12 -6.50 32.64
CA VAL A 152 28.64 -5.88 33.86
C VAL A 152 29.92 -6.66 34.14
N GLN A 153 31.05 -6.09 33.73
CA GLN A 153 32.37 -6.61 34.04
C GLN A 153 32.47 -6.64 35.56
N SER A 154 32.21 -7.80 36.15
CA SER A 154 32.50 -8.04 37.56
C SER A 154 33.98 -7.75 37.74
N HIS A 155 34.31 -6.68 38.46
CA HIS A 155 35.68 -6.42 38.84
C HIS A 155 36.24 -7.69 39.50
N PRO A 156 37.37 -8.23 39.02
CA PRO A 156 37.96 -9.38 39.65
C PRO A 156 38.45 -8.96 41.05
N HIS A 157 38.19 -9.84 42.00
CA HIS A 157 38.90 -9.96 43.27
C HIS A 157 40.35 -9.43 43.18
N SER A 158 40.66 -8.38 43.92
CA SER A 158 42.01 -8.22 44.45
C SER A 158 42.07 -9.01 45.76
N GLN A 159 42.58 -10.24 45.66
CA GLN A 159 43.13 -10.97 46.79
C GLN A 159 44.32 -10.21 47.38
N ASP A 160 44.41 -10.32 48.70
CA ASP A 160 45.57 -10.16 49.58
C ASP A 160 46.94 -10.13 48.90
N TYR A 161 47.73 -9.07 49.14
CA TYR A 161 49.18 -9.16 49.36
C TYR A 161 49.66 -7.97 50.22
N LEU A 162 50.31 -8.35 51.35
CA LEU A 162 51.13 -7.59 52.32
C LEU A 162 50.41 -6.82 53.45
#